data_AF-A0A7C8ZKR4-F1
#
_entry.id   AF-A0A7C8ZKR4-F1
#
_cell.length_a   1.000
_cell.length_b   1.000
_cell.length_c   1.000
_cell.angle_alpha   90.00
_cell.angle_beta   90.00
_cell.angle_gamma   90.00
#
_symmetry.space_group_name_H-M   'P 1'
#
loop_
_entity.id
_entity.type
_entity.pdbx_description
1 polymer ?
#
loop_
_entity_poly.entity_id
_entity_poly.type
_entity_poly.pdbx_seq_one_letter_code
_entity_poly.pdbx_strand_id
1 'polypeptide(L)'
;MGDLNPEFIQPTQHRPNSTSSIVEANEIPVIDISSALSNCPESIDDDLIKKIKEACKKWGFFQVVNHGVPSEKREKVESAARHFFALPMEEKKRVRRDEQNPLGYYDSEHTKNVRDWKEIFDFTVEEPTLVPASHEIGDEELRELRNQWPNFPPDFR
;
A
#
# COMPACT_ATOMS: atom_id res chain seq x y z
N MET A 1 6.67 19.80 -25.98
CA MET A 1 6.29 18.70 -25.06
C MET A 1 7.03 17.47 -25.55
N GLY A 2 7.85 16.85 -24.72
CA GLY A 2 8.54 15.61 -25.11
C GLY A 2 7.53 14.47 -25.23
N ASP A 3 7.75 13.55 -26.16
CA ASP A 3 6.91 12.37 -26.32
C ASP A 3 6.92 11.51 -25.04
N LEU A 4 5.75 11.04 -24.63
CA LEU A 4 5.61 10.12 -23.49
C LEU A 4 6.19 8.75 -23.87
N ASN A 5 6.99 8.15 -22.98
CA ASN A 5 7.52 6.80 -23.20
C ASN A 5 6.35 5.80 -23.34
N PRO A 6 6.26 5.05 -24.46
CA PRO A 6 5.20 4.07 -24.71
C PRO A 6 5.01 3.01 -23.62
N GLU A 7 6.05 2.70 -22.84
CA GLU A 7 5.98 1.72 -21.74
C GLU A 7 4.95 2.08 -20.66
N PHE A 8 4.62 3.37 -20.50
CA PHE A 8 3.64 3.86 -19.52
C PHE A 8 2.24 4.08 -20.11
N ILE A 9 2.07 3.83 -21.42
CA ILE A 9 0.81 4.12 -22.11
C ILE A 9 -0.11 2.91 -22.03
N GLN A 10 -1.16 3.01 -21.22
CA GLN A 10 -2.20 1.98 -21.12
C GLN A 10 -2.91 1.77 -22.48
N PRO A 11 -3.21 0.52 -22.91
CA PRO A 11 -4.06 0.22 -24.05
C PRO A 11 -5.43 0.88 -23.94
N THR A 12 -6.01 1.28 -25.06
CA THR A 12 -7.30 2.00 -25.09
C THR A 12 -8.40 1.26 -24.35
N GLN A 13 -8.46 -0.07 -24.42
CA GLN A 13 -9.46 -0.87 -23.69
C GLN A 13 -9.33 -0.84 -22.15
N HIS A 14 -8.21 -0.36 -21.62
CA HIS A 14 -7.96 -0.25 -20.17
C HIS A 14 -8.00 1.19 -19.66
N ARG A 15 -8.17 2.16 -20.55
CA ARG A 15 -8.28 3.57 -20.16
C ARG A 15 -9.67 3.84 -19.58
N PRO A 16 -9.79 4.80 -18.64
CA PRO A 16 -11.10 5.24 -18.17
C PRO A 16 -11.97 5.70 -19.34
N ASN A 17 -13.20 5.18 -19.43
CA ASN A 17 -14.17 5.64 -20.42
C ASN A 17 -14.70 7.01 -20.01
N SER A 18 -14.48 8.05 -20.82
CA SER A 18 -14.97 9.42 -20.56
C SER A 18 -16.51 9.52 -20.50
N THR A 19 -17.23 8.47 -20.88
CA THR A 19 -18.69 8.35 -20.82
C THR A 19 -19.21 7.63 -19.57
N SER A 20 -18.34 7.05 -18.76
CA SER A 20 -18.68 6.65 -17.40
C SER A 20 -18.96 7.93 -16.63
N SER A 21 -20.18 8.08 -16.11
CA SER A 21 -20.50 9.15 -15.17
C SER A 21 -19.38 9.26 -14.15
N ILE A 22 -18.78 10.44 -14.01
CA ILE A 22 -17.92 10.76 -12.88
C ILE A 22 -18.81 10.51 -11.66
N VAL A 23 -18.61 9.39 -10.99
CA VAL A 23 -19.24 9.15 -9.70
C VAL A 23 -18.60 10.20 -8.81
N GLU A 24 -19.36 11.20 -8.40
CA GLU A 24 -18.86 12.17 -7.44
C GLU A 24 -18.36 11.40 -6.22
N ALA A 25 -17.08 11.58 -5.86
CA ALA A 25 -16.45 10.89 -4.75
C ALA A 25 -17.08 11.22 -3.38
N ASN A 26 -18.09 12.09 -3.36
CA ASN A 26 -18.90 12.47 -2.21
C ASN A 26 -19.65 11.29 -1.58
N GLU A 27 -19.75 10.14 -2.27
CA GLU A 27 -20.42 8.95 -1.73
C GLU A 27 -19.48 7.91 -1.08
N ILE A 28 -18.15 8.09 -1.13
CA ILE A 28 -17.23 7.12 -0.50
C ILE A 28 -17.46 7.14 1.02
N PRO A 29 -17.78 6.01 1.65
CA PRO A 29 -18.08 5.99 3.08
C PRO A 29 -16.89 6.46 3.93
N VAL A 30 -17.17 7.33 4.90
CA VAL A 30 -16.23 7.72 5.95
C VAL A 30 -16.73 7.10 7.25
N ILE A 31 -15.90 6.27 7.87
CA ILE A 31 -16.27 5.47 9.04
C ILE A 31 -15.45 5.92 10.24
N ASP A 32 -16.15 6.40 11.26
CA ASP A 32 -15.57 6.70 12.58
C ASP A 32 -15.48 5.41 13.41
N ILE A 33 -14.27 5.07 13.87
CA ILE A 33 -14.03 3.87 14.67
C ILE A 33 -13.74 4.17 16.15
N SER A 34 -13.99 5.39 16.63
CA SER A 34 -13.66 5.78 18.01
C SER A 34 -14.32 4.87 19.07
N SER A 35 -15.54 4.39 18.81
CA SER A 35 -16.27 3.48 19.70
C SER A 35 -15.67 2.08 19.79
N ALA A 36 -14.89 1.66 18.80
CA ALA A 36 -14.19 0.38 18.79
C ALA A 36 -12.83 0.44 19.52
N LEU A 37 -12.34 1.65 19.85
CA LEU A 37 -11.06 1.83 20.54
C LEU A 37 -11.18 1.82 22.07
N SER A 38 -12.39 1.82 22.62
CA SER A 38 -12.57 1.65 24.06
C SER A 38 -12.29 0.22 24.50
N ASN A 39 -11.65 0.07 25.66
CA ASN A 39 -11.35 -1.23 26.28
C ASN A 39 -12.59 -1.97 26.82
N CYS A 40 -13.79 -1.64 26.33
CA CYS A 40 -15.06 -2.20 26.75
C CYS A 40 -15.70 -2.87 25.53
N PRO A 41 -15.70 -4.21 25.43
CA PRO A 41 -16.29 -4.92 24.28
C PRO A 41 -17.79 -4.59 24.05
N GLU A 42 -18.50 -4.23 25.12
CA GLU A 42 -19.90 -3.79 25.09
C GLU A 42 -20.10 -2.43 24.40
N SER A 43 -19.01 -1.70 24.08
CA SER A 43 -19.07 -0.42 23.37
C SER A 43 -18.98 -0.55 21.85
N ILE A 44 -18.78 -1.76 21.31
CA ILE A 44 -18.75 -1.95 19.86
C ILE A 44 -20.19 -1.82 19.35
N ASP A 45 -20.45 -0.69 18.71
CA ASP A 45 -21.75 -0.31 18.18
C ASP A 45 -22.13 -1.22 16.99
N ASP A 46 -23.29 -1.87 17.07
CA ASP A 46 -23.87 -2.65 15.96
C ASP A 46 -24.02 -1.79 14.69
N ASP A 47 -24.23 -0.48 14.83
CA ASP A 47 -24.29 0.45 13.71
C ASP A 47 -22.92 0.61 13.01
N LEU A 48 -21.81 0.61 13.77
CA LEU A 48 -20.46 0.63 13.21
C LEU A 48 -20.21 -0.64 12.38
N ILE A 49 -20.54 -1.81 12.92
CA ILE A 49 -20.40 -3.09 12.22
C ILE A 49 -21.23 -3.07 10.93
N LYS A 50 -22.48 -2.57 11.00
CA LYS A 50 -23.37 -2.44 9.84
C LYS A 50 -22.77 -1.50 8.78
N LYS A 51 -22.24 -0.35 9.17
CA LYS A 51 -21.59 0.60 8.26
C LYS A 51 -20.39 -0.02 7.53
N ILE A 52 -19.51 -0.71 8.25
CA ILE A 52 -18.36 -1.41 7.67
C ILE A 52 -18.84 -2.47 6.68
N LYS A 53 -19.82 -3.29 7.07
CA LYS A 53 -20.38 -4.35 6.22
C LYS A 53 -20.96 -3.79 4.92
N GLU A 54 -21.75 -2.71 4.99
CA GLU A 54 -22.35 -2.11 3.81
C GLU A 54 -21.31 -1.39 2.94
N ALA A 55 -20.29 -0.76 3.52
CA ALA A 55 -19.17 -0.19 2.78
C ALA A 55 -18.39 -1.26 2.01
N CYS A 56 -18.04 -2.38 2.66
CA CYS A 56 -17.38 -3.51 2.01
C CYS A 56 -18.22 -4.09 0.85
N LYS A 57 -19.55 -4.23 1.03
CA LYS A 57 -20.43 -4.77 -0.01
C LYS A 57 -20.65 -3.83 -1.20
N LYS A 58 -20.94 -2.55 -0.93
CA LYS A 58 -21.31 -1.58 -1.97
C LYS A 58 -20.08 -1.02 -2.68
N TRP A 59 -19.01 -0.76 -1.93
CA TRP A 59 -17.84 -0.04 -2.43
C TRP A 59 -16.57 -0.91 -2.49
N GLY A 60 -16.41 -1.86 -1.57
CA GLY A 60 -15.13 -2.56 -1.39
C GLY A 60 -14.01 -1.66 -0.83
N PHE A 61 -14.33 -0.42 -0.46
CA PHE A 61 -13.41 0.60 0.04
C PHE A 61 -14.15 1.63 0.91
N PHE A 62 -13.46 2.20 1.90
CA PHE A 62 -13.95 3.29 2.75
C PHE A 62 -12.77 4.02 3.41
N GLN A 63 -13.00 5.24 3.89
CA GLN A 63 -12.06 5.99 4.70
C GLN A 63 -12.33 5.73 6.18
N VAL A 64 -11.27 5.69 6.99
CA VAL A 64 -11.36 5.53 8.45
C VAL A 64 -10.94 6.83 9.12
N VAL A 65 -11.72 7.31 10.09
CA VAL A 65 -11.40 8.48 10.91
C VAL A 65 -11.42 8.13 12.40
N ASN A 66 -10.81 8.97 13.23
CA ASN A 66 -10.67 8.76 14.68
C ASN A 66 -10.08 7.38 15.04
N HIS A 67 -9.16 6.90 14.21
CA HIS A 67 -8.49 5.59 14.36
C HIS A 67 -7.41 5.54 15.45
N GLY A 68 -7.24 6.61 16.23
CA GLY A 68 -6.32 6.65 17.37
C GLY A 68 -4.82 6.69 17.02
N VAL A 69 -4.44 6.70 15.74
CA VAL A 69 -3.04 6.83 15.32
C VAL A 69 -2.63 8.31 15.43
N PRO A 70 -1.60 8.67 16.22
CA PRO A 70 -1.16 10.06 16.35
C PRO A 70 -0.72 10.67 15.02
N SER A 71 -1.10 11.93 14.78
CA SER A 71 -0.72 12.66 13.55
C SER A 71 0.79 12.76 13.37
N GLU A 72 1.54 12.93 14.47
CA GLU A 72 3.00 12.98 14.46
C GLU A 72 3.63 11.71 13.85
N LYS A 73 3.05 10.53 14.10
CA LYS A 73 3.55 9.27 13.50
C LYS A 73 3.35 9.26 11.99
N ARG A 74 2.18 9.70 11.53
CA ARG A 74 1.88 9.82 10.08
C ARG A 74 2.83 10.80 9.40
N GLU A 75 3.06 11.97 10.01
CA GLU A 75 3.97 12.99 9.50
C GLU A 75 5.42 12.48 9.40
N LYS A 76 5.88 11.72 10.40
CA LYS A 76 7.20 11.08 10.37
C LYS A 76 7.33 10.09 9.21
N VAL A 77 6.35 9.21 9.01
CA VAL A 77 6.34 8.24 7.90
C VAL A 77 6.37 8.98 6.54
N GLU A 78 5.53 10.00 6.37
CA GLU A 78 5.50 10.80 5.13
C GLU A 78 6.82 11.53 4.88
N SER A 79 7.45 12.08 5.93
CA SER A 79 8.74 12.75 5.86
C SER A 79 9.87 11.79 5.48
N ALA A 80 9.97 10.65 6.17
CA ALA A 80 10.97 9.63 5.90
C ALA A 80 10.86 9.08 4.47
N ALA A 81 9.64 8.78 4.02
CA ALA A 81 9.37 8.36 2.65
C ALA A 81 9.82 9.42 1.63
N ARG A 82 9.45 10.69 1.85
CA ARG A 82 9.84 11.80 0.97
C ARG A 82 11.36 11.95 0.87
N HIS A 83 12.06 11.87 2.00
CA HIS A 83 13.53 11.95 2.03
C HIS A 83 14.19 10.81 1.27
N PHE A 84 13.72 9.57 1.45
CA PHE A 84 14.24 8.41 0.73
C PHE A 84 14.02 8.53 -0.78
N PHE A 85 12.79 8.83 -1.23
CA PHE A 85 12.49 8.89 -2.66
C PHE A 85 13.14 10.08 -3.39
N ALA A 86 13.51 11.13 -2.64
CA ALA A 86 14.31 12.25 -3.15
C ALA A 86 15.79 11.90 -3.41
N LEU A 87 16.27 10.75 -2.95
CA LEU A 87 17.65 10.32 -3.18
C LEU A 87 17.93 10.02 -4.67
N PRO A 88 19.20 10.12 -5.09
CA PRO A 88 19.63 9.63 -6.39
C PRO A 88 19.24 8.16 -6.61
N MET A 89 18.90 7.82 -7.85
CA MET A 89 18.50 6.46 -8.23
C MET A 89 19.46 5.38 -7.75
N GLU A 90 20.77 5.62 -7.82
CA GLU A 90 21.80 4.67 -7.38
C GLU A 90 21.77 4.39 -5.88
N GLU A 91 21.40 5.38 -5.06
CA GLU A 91 21.23 5.22 -3.62
C GLU A 91 20.00 4.36 -3.32
N LYS A 92 18.86 4.64 -3.99
CA LYS A 92 17.62 3.87 -3.85
C LYS A 92 17.79 2.42 -4.29
N LYS A 93 18.54 2.20 -5.38
CA LYS A 93 18.83 0.86 -5.91
C LYS A 93 19.72 -0.02 -5.01
N ARG A 94 20.40 0.54 -4.00
CA ARG A 94 21.19 -0.28 -3.05
C ARG A 94 20.33 -1.22 -2.20
N VAL A 95 19.05 -0.88 -2.04
CA VAL A 95 18.07 -1.68 -1.30
C VAL A 95 17.00 -2.24 -2.24
N ARG A 96 17.36 -2.46 -3.51
CA ARG A 96 16.45 -2.99 -4.51
C ARG A 96 16.08 -4.43 -4.16
N ARG A 97 14.79 -4.75 -4.26
CA ARG A 97 14.30 -6.13 -4.13
C ARG A 97 14.79 -7.02 -5.29
N ASP A 98 14.73 -8.33 -5.11
CA ASP A 98 15.12 -9.32 -6.12
C ASP A 98 14.09 -10.47 -6.23
N GLU A 99 14.42 -11.49 -7.03
CA GLU A 99 13.53 -12.64 -7.28
C GLU A 99 13.35 -13.53 -6.03
N GLN A 100 14.32 -13.53 -5.12
CA GLN A 100 14.29 -14.33 -3.90
C GLN A 100 13.63 -13.55 -2.75
N ASN A 101 13.91 -12.25 -2.66
CA ASN A 101 13.41 -11.36 -1.63
C ASN A 101 12.62 -10.20 -2.26
N PRO A 102 11.29 -10.22 -2.20
CA PRO A 102 10.44 -9.19 -2.79
C PRO A 102 10.35 -7.90 -1.96
N LEU A 103 11.14 -7.76 -0.88
CA LEU A 103 11.14 -6.57 -0.03
C LEU A 103 12.26 -5.60 -0.44
N GLY A 104 11.97 -4.30 -0.40
CA GLY A 104 12.88 -3.23 -0.78
C GLY A 104 12.36 -2.36 -1.93
N TYR A 105 13.25 -1.55 -2.50
CA TYR A 105 12.97 -0.60 -3.56
C TYR A 105 12.69 -1.27 -4.92
N TYR A 106 11.77 -0.70 -5.69
CA TYR A 106 11.52 -1.11 -7.08
C TYR A 106 10.84 0.00 -7.91
N ASP A 107 11.11 0.08 -9.21
CA ASP A 107 10.63 1.15 -10.10
C ASP A 107 10.12 0.65 -11.46
N SER A 108 9.95 -0.66 -11.61
CA SER A 108 9.52 -1.31 -12.86
C SER A 108 8.31 -2.23 -12.67
N GLU A 109 7.39 -1.82 -11.79
CA GLU A 109 6.11 -2.52 -11.59
C GLU A 109 5.25 -2.53 -12.84
N HIS A 110 4.52 -3.62 -13.05
CA HIS A 110 3.58 -3.74 -14.15
C HIS A 110 2.17 -4.05 -13.66
N THR A 111 1.20 -3.23 -14.07
CA THR A 111 -0.22 -3.54 -13.92
C THR A 111 -0.83 -3.77 -15.30
N LYS A 112 -1.43 -4.95 -15.51
CA LYS A 112 -1.98 -5.38 -16.82
C LYS A 112 -0.93 -5.31 -17.95
N ASN A 113 0.29 -5.75 -17.66
CA ASN A 113 1.44 -5.76 -18.59
C ASN A 113 1.88 -4.37 -19.09
N VAL A 114 1.52 -3.29 -18.39
CA VAL A 114 1.96 -1.93 -18.69
C VAL A 114 2.75 -1.43 -17.48
N ARG A 115 3.86 -0.74 -17.73
CA ARG A 115 4.68 -0.22 -16.64
C ARG A 115 3.93 0.88 -15.91
N ASP A 116 3.87 0.77 -14.60
CA ASP A 116 3.26 1.79 -13.78
C ASP A 116 4.22 2.97 -13.64
N TRP A 117 3.68 4.18 -13.76
CA TRP A 117 4.45 5.40 -13.53
C TRP A 117 4.58 5.66 -12.03
N LYS A 118 5.34 4.80 -11.35
CA LYS A 118 5.59 4.87 -9.91
C LYS A 118 6.90 4.18 -9.55
N GLU A 119 7.42 4.57 -8.41
CA GLU A 119 8.41 3.81 -7.65
C GLU A 119 7.78 3.35 -6.33
N ILE A 120 8.29 2.27 -5.76
CA ILE A 120 7.78 1.63 -4.55
C ILE A 120 8.91 1.20 -3.63
N PHE A 121 8.58 1.00 -2.35
CA PHE A 121 9.42 0.34 -1.37
C PHE A 121 8.52 -0.59 -0.55
N ASP A 122 8.75 -1.89 -0.67
CA ASP A 122 7.95 -2.92 0.01
C ASP A 122 8.66 -3.38 1.29
N PHE A 123 7.93 -3.50 2.40
CA PHE A 123 8.47 -4.00 3.65
C PHE A 123 7.39 -4.71 4.47
N THR A 124 7.84 -5.49 5.45
CA THR A 124 6.99 -6.17 6.42
C THR A 124 7.28 -5.68 7.83
N VAL A 125 6.28 -5.78 8.72
CA VAL A 125 6.42 -5.32 10.11
C VAL A 125 7.20 -6.33 10.96
N GLU A 126 6.97 -7.63 10.74
CA GLU A 126 7.65 -8.71 11.46
C GLU A 126 8.98 -9.06 10.77
N GLU A 127 10.07 -9.15 11.54
CA GLU A 127 11.40 -9.41 10.99
C GLU A 127 12.14 -10.49 11.81
N PRO A 128 12.46 -11.67 11.21
CA PRO A 128 12.14 -12.06 9.84
C PRO A 128 10.65 -12.38 9.63
N THR A 129 10.14 -12.18 8.42
CA THR A 129 8.81 -12.69 8.05
C THR A 129 8.96 -14.08 7.46
N LEU A 130 8.22 -15.06 8.01
CA LEU A 130 8.14 -16.40 7.44
C LEU A 130 6.89 -16.50 6.58
N VAL A 131 7.06 -16.91 5.32
CA VAL A 131 5.95 -17.13 4.39
C VAL A 131 6.08 -18.51 3.73
N PRO A 132 4.99 -19.11 3.24
CA PRO A 132 5.07 -20.32 2.44
C PRO A 132 6.07 -20.15 1.27
N ALA A 133 6.92 -21.15 1.07
CA ALA A 133 7.92 -21.15 0.00
C ALA A 133 7.27 -21.29 -1.38
N SER A 134 6.13 -21.99 -1.47
CA SER A 134 5.36 -22.15 -2.69
C SER A 134 3.85 -22.01 -2.46
N HIS A 135 3.10 -22.01 -3.57
CA HIS A 135 1.63 -22.03 -3.55
C HIS A 135 1.09 -23.47 -3.65
N GLU A 136 1.97 -24.47 -3.69
CA GLU A 136 1.58 -25.86 -3.90
C GLU A 136 0.91 -26.43 -2.65
N ILE A 137 -0.19 -27.15 -2.85
CA ILE A 137 -0.97 -27.72 -1.74
C ILE A 137 -0.17 -28.87 -1.12
N GLY A 138 0.10 -28.77 0.19
CA GLY A 138 0.83 -29.77 0.95
C GLY A 138 2.34 -29.52 1.04
N ASP A 139 2.82 -28.45 0.42
CA ASP A 139 4.16 -27.93 0.70
C ASP A 139 4.13 -27.10 1.99
N GLU A 140 4.89 -27.56 2.99
CA GLU A 140 5.03 -26.91 4.30
C GLU A 140 6.36 -26.14 4.43
N GLU A 141 7.16 -26.08 3.36
CA GLU A 141 8.40 -25.33 3.36
C GLU A 141 8.13 -23.83 3.57
N LEU A 142 8.93 -23.21 4.44
CA LEU A 142 8.87 -21.79 4.72
C LEU A 142 10.10 -21.10 4.15
N ARG A 143 9.88 -19.94 3.53
CA ARG A 143 10.95 -19.01 3.15
C ARG A 143 10.96 -17.81 4.08
N GLU A 144 12.17 -17.31 4.30
CA GLU A 144 12.43 -16.15 5.13
C GLU A 144 12.53 -14.89 4.27
N LEU A 145 11.74 -13.87 4.59
CA LEU A 145 11.86 -12.53 3.99
C LEU A 145 12.50 -11.58 4.99
N ARG A 146 13.39 -10.72 4.48
CA ARG A 146 14.10 -9.70 5.26
C ARG A 146 13.93 -8.33 4.64
N ASN A 147 13.67 -7.32 5.46
CA ASN A 147 13.55 -5.96 4.97
C ASN A 147 14.91 -5.44 4.51
N GLN A 148 14.97 -4.84 3.33
CA GLN A 148 16.16 -4.17 2.80
C GLN A 148 16.18 -2.72 3.26
N TRP A 149 16.47 -2.46 4.53
CA TRP A 149 16.46 -1.11 5.08
C TRP A 149 17.60 -0.24 4.52
N PRO A 150 17.32 0.99 4.05
CA PRO A 150 18.38 1.90 3.60
C PRO A 150 19.16 2.46 4.79
N ASN A 151 20.45 2.75 4.57
CA ASN A 151 21.28 3.42 5.58
C ASN A 151 20.95 4.92 5.70
N PHE A 152 20.29 5.50 4.70
CA PHE A 152 19.87 6.89 4.68
C PHE A 152 18.47 7.01 4.05
N PRO A 153 17.57 7.83 4.63
CA PRO A 153 17.77 8.59 5.86
C PRO A 153 17.74 7.68 7.11
N PRO A 154 18.42 8.03 8.21
CA PRO A 154 18.57 7.16 9.37
C PRO A 154 17.26 6.89 10.13
N ASP A 155 16.25 7.74 9.92
CA ASP A 155 14.90 7.65 10.48
C ASP A 155 13.91 6.91 9.55
N PHE A 156 14.41 6.22 8.53
CA PHE A 156 13.56 5.49 7.59
C PHE A 156 12.93 4.23 8.19
N ARG A 157 13.64 3.55 9.09
CA ARG A 157 13.14 2.39 9.84
C ARG A 157 12.47 2.85 11.14
#